data_AF-X0T1D3-F1
#
_entry.id   AF-X0T1D3-F1
#
_cell.length_a   1.000
_cell.length_b   1.000
_cell.length_c   1.000
_cell.angle_alpha   90.00
_cell.angle_beta   90.00
_cell.angle_gamma   90.00
#
_symmetry.space_group_name_H-M   'P 1'
#
loop_
_entity.id
_entity.type
_entity.pdbx_description
1 polymer ?
#
loop_
_entity_poly.entity_id
_entity_poly.type
_entity_poly.pdbx_seq_one_letter_code
_entity_poly.pdbx_strand_id
1 'polypeptide(L)'
;WQKKRKNEVLQKIASTKKIAQLKSDIENKNSSNFSVLFNAFTDKGTLNRSVSISDTAFELLECDSAKGILKSRVKGSKEESYIIEINTNKKLLRHNCRDFEQKRADNKKFCKHLTKLFLLLKNKNENIAEFFLSKLAENIDNWDFTA
;
A
#
# COMPACT_ATOMS: atom_id res chain seq x y z
N TRP A 1 45.46 -21.93 28.17
CA TRP A 1 44.51 -22.36 27.11
C TRP A 1 43.05 -22.03 27.45
N GLN A 2 42.55 -22.31 28.66
CA GLN A 2 41.16 -22.05 29.08
C GLN A 2 40.73 -20.57 29.01
N LYS A 3 41.58 -19.63 29.44
CA LYS A 3 41.27 -18.18 29.40
C LYS A 3 41.10 -17.65 27.98
N LYS A 4 41.92 -18.14 27.04
CA LYS A 4 41.85 -17.77 25.61
C LYS A 4 40.55 -18.29 24.97
N ARG A 5 40.23 -19.56 25.22
CA ARG A 5 38.99 -20.18 24.72
C ARG A 5 37.73 -19.53 25.30
N LYS A 6 37.75 -19.14 26.58
CA LYS A 6 36.65 -18.38 27.21
C LYS A 6 36.42 -17.03 26.50
N ASN A 7 37.48 -16.30 26.17
CA ASN A 7 37.36 -15.04 25.42
C ASN A 7 36.82 -15.25 24.00
N GLU A 8 37.28 -16.29 23.30
CA GLU A 8 36.77 -16.63 21.95
C GLU A 8 35.27 -16.97 21.97
N VAL A 9 34.81 -17.70 23.00
CA VAL A 9 33.40 -18.01 23.19
C VAL A 9 32.58 -16.75 23.51
N LEU A 10 33.08 -15.87 24.39
CA LEU A 10 32.42 -14.61 24.72
C LEU A 10 32.30 -13.68 23.51
N GLN A 11 33.34 -13.61 22.66
CA GLN A 11 33.30 -12.85 21.41
C GLN A 11 32.31 -13.43 20.40
N LYS A 12 32.21 -14.76 20.29
CA LYS A 12 31.19 -15.43 19.49
C LYS A 12 29.77 -15.16 19.99
N ILE A 13 29.54 -15.22 21.30
CA ILE A 13 28.22 -14.90 21.89
C ILE A 13 27.85 -13.44 21.65
N ALA A 14 28.80 -12.50 21.83
CA ALA A 14 28.58 -11.08 21.60
C ALA A 14 28.29 -10.77 20.13
N SER A 15 29.00 -11.41 19.19
CA SER A 15 28.76 -11.26 17.75
C SER A 15 27.43 -11.87 17.32
N THR A 16 27.06 -13.05 17.82
CA THR A 16 25.73 -13.64 17.58
C THR A 16 24.61 -12.77 18.14
N LYS A 17 24.77 -12.21 19.35
CA LYS A 17 23.80 -11.28 19.95
C LYS A 17 23.67 -10.00 19.13
N LYS A 18 24.78 -9.47 18.59
CA LYS A 18 24.78 -8.30 17.70
C LYS A 18 24.10 -8.59 16.36
N ILE A 19 24.26 -9.79 15.80
CA ILE A 19 23.56 -10.22 14.58
C ILE A 19 22.07 -10.41 14.84
N ALA A 20 21.69 -10.98 15.99
CA ALA A 20 20.29 -11.12 16.39
C ALA A 20 19.64 -9.74 16.63
N GLN A 21 20.37 -8.81 17.26
CA GLN A 21 19.94 -7.42 17.44
C GLN A 21 19.80 -6.71 16.09
N LEU A 22 20.77 -6.86 15.17
CA LEU A 22 20.68 -6.31 13.82
C LEU A 22 19.52 -6.90 13.02
N LYS A 23 19.26 -8.21 13.15
CA LYS A 23 18.07 -8.85 12.57
C LYS A 23 16.79 -8.30 13.17
N SER A 24 16.71 -8.18 14.50
CA SER A 24 15.54 -7.59 15.15
C SER A 24 15.39 -6.11 14.82
N ASP A 25 16.47 -5.38 14.57
CA ASP A 25 16.45 -3.96 14.21
C ASP A 25 16.11 -3.77 12.73
N ILE A 26 16.44 -4.74 11.85
CA ILE A 26 15.98 -4.81 10.45
C ILE A 26 14.50 -5.22 10.40
N GLU A 27 14.10 -6.19 11.23
CA GLU A 27 12.73 -6.60 11.52
C GLU A 27 12.00 -5.63 12.49
N ASN A 28 12.58 -4.51 12.90
CA ASN A 28 11.88 -3.43 13.63
C ASN A 28 11.99 -2.08 12.91
N LYS A 29 12.85 -1.98 11.88
CA LYS A 29 12.72 -1.08 10.73
C LYS A 29 11.56 -1.49 9.80
N ASN A 30 10.60 -2.24 10.34
CA ASN A 30 9.44 -2.78 9.66
C ASN A 30 8.61 -1.67 9.05
N SER A 31 8.38 -1.80 7.75
CA SER A 31 7.28 -1.19 7.02
C SER A 31 6.00 -1.19 7.87
N SER A 32 5.35 -0.03 8.06
CA SER A 32 4.02 0.01 8.68
C SER A 32 3.08 -1.01 8.00
N ASN A 33 2.04 -1.48 8.70
CA ASN A 33 1.06 -2.40 8.12
C ASN A 33 0.50 -1.86 6.79
N PHE A 34 0.26 -0.53 6.73
CA PHE A 34 0.00 0.20 5.49
C PHE A 34 1.04 -0.09 4.41
N SER A 35 2.33 0.05 4.70
CA SER A 35 3.40 -0.08 3.71
C SER A 35 3.48 -1.49 3.13
N VAL A 36 3.26 -2.53 3.95
CA VAL A 36 3.19 -3.93 3.47
C VAL A 36 2.02 -4.10 2.51
N LEU A 37 0.81 -3.71 2.94
CA LEU A 37 -0.41 -3.85 2.14
C LEU A 37 -0.36 -3.02 0.86
N PHE A 38 0.09 -1.77 0.95
CA PHE A 38 0.22 -0.86 -0.17
C PHE A 38 1.18 -1.38 -1.24
N ASN A 39 2.32 -1.94 -0.83
CA ASN A 39 3.29 -2.53 -1.74
C ASN A 39 2.78 -3.81 -2.42
N ALA A 40 1.79 -4.50 -1.85
CA ALA A 40 1.14 -5.64 -2.51
C ALA A 40 0.41 -5.21 -3.80
N PHE A 41 -0.09 -3.97 -3.87
CA PHE A 41 -0.81 -3.45 -5.03
C PHE A 41 0.04 -2.56 -5.95
N THR A 42 1.25 -2.18 -5.52
CA THR A 42 2.01 -1.11 -6.16
C THR A 42 3.44 -1.53 -6.49
N ASP A 43 3.95 -1.08 -7.65
CA ASP A 43 5.36 -1.22 -8.02
C ASP A 43 6.09 0.14 -7.95
N LYS A 44 7.44 0.11 -7.88
CA LYS A 44 8.28 1.32 -7.78
C LYS A 44 8.04 2.31 -8.93
N GLY A 45 7.82 1.81 -10.15
CA GLY A 45 7.56 2.66 -11.31
C GLY A 45 6.22 3.40 -11.19
N THR A 46 5.18 2.70 -10.71
CA THR A 46 3.87 3.29 -10.44
C THR A 46 3.91 4.28 -9.29
N LEU A 47 4.64 3.98 -8.22
CA LEU A 47 4.86 4.91 -7.12
C LEU A 47 5.50 6.22 -7.59
N ASN A 48 6.58 6.14 -8.37
CA ASN A 48 7.24 7.33 -8.92
C ASN A 48 6.30 8.16 -9.81
N ARG A 49 5.47 7.51 -10.64
CA ARG A 49 4.46 8.18 -11.48
C ARG A 49 3.31 8.79 -10.68
N SER A 50 3.06 8.34 -9.44
CA SER A 50 2.00 8.89 -8.59
C SER A 50 2.36 10.26 -8.02
N VAL A 51 3.66 10.52 -7.82
CA VAL A 51 4.18 11.78 -7.23
C VAL A 51 3.84 12.99 -8.09
N SER A 52 3.75 12.83 -9.41
CA SER A 52 3.43 13.92 -10.33
C SER A 52 1.95 14.35 -10.31
N ILE A 53 1.09 13.60 -9.62
CA ILE A 53 -0.32 13.97 -9.47
C ILE A 53 -0.47 14.89 -8.25
N SER A 54 -1.04 16.06 -8.48
CA SER A 54 -1.34 17.02 -7.41
C SER A 54 -2.35 16.46 -6.41
N ASP A 55 -2.13 16.73 -5.12
CA ASP A 55 -3.08 16.41 -4.04
C ASP A 55 -4.45 17.05 -4.28
N THR A 56 -4.46 18.27 -4.83
CA THR A 56 -5.67 19.05 -5.15
C THR A 56 -6.44 18.52 -6.36
N ALA A 57 -5.88 17.54 -7.09
CA ALA A 57 -6.58 16.87 -8.17
C ALA A 57 -7.64 15.88 -7.67
N PHE A 58 -7.59 15.49 -6.38
CA PHE A 58 -8.51 14.54 -5.77
C PHE A 58 -9.63 15.23 -5.02
N GLU A 59 -10.85 14.79 -5.30
CA GLU A 59 -12.06 15.11 -4.56
C GLU A 59 -12.53 13.82 -3.89
N LEU A 60 -12.61 13.81 -2.55
CA LEU A 60 -13.12 12.67 -1.79
C LEU A 60 -14.62 12.86 -1.61
N LEU A 61 -15.42 11.99 -2.23
CA LEU A 61 -16.88 12.10 -2.26
C LEU A 61 -17.53 11.35 -1.10
N GLU A 62 -17.02 10.15 -0.80
CA GLU A 62 -17.52 9.30 0.29
C GLU A 62 -16.34 8.49 0.86
N CYS A 63 -16.24 8.41 2.18
CA CYS A 63 -15.22 7.61 2.84
C CYS A 63 -15.77 7.12 4.19
N ASP A 64 -16.36 5.94 4.16
CA ASP A 64 -17.08 5.36 5.29
C ASP A 64 -16.64 3.90 5.44
N SER A 65 -15.77 3.64 6.42
CA SER A 65 -15.28 2.29 6.70
C SER A 65 -16.35 1.38 7.31
N ALA A 66 -17.38 1.93 7.98
CA ALA A 66 -18.48 1.15 8.53
C ALA A 66 -19.39 0.62 7.42
N LYS A 67 -19.64 1.43 6.38
CA LYS A 67 -20.36 0.99 5.17
C LYS A 67 -19.46 0.25 4.18
N GLY A 68 -18.14 0.38 4.33
CA GLY A 68 -17.17 -0.22 3.41
C GLY A 68 -17.13 0.47 2.05
N ILE A 69 -17.37 1.79 2.01
CA ILE A 69 -17.46 2.58 0.77
C ILE A 69 -16.38 3.65 0.76
N LEU A 70 -15.62 3.69 -0.34
CA LEU A 70 -14.69 4.76 -0.66
C LEU A 70 -14.96 5.23 -2.08
N LYS A 71 -15.37 6.48 -2.25
CA LYS A 71 -15.59 7.12 -3.55
C LYS A 71 -14.77 8.38 -3.66
N SER A 72 -14.06 8.51 -4.77
CA SER A 72 -13.27 9.69 -5.08
C SER A 72 -13.32 9.98 -6.56
N ARG A 73 -13.06 11.24 -6.91
CA ARG A 73 -12.85 11.70 -8.27
C ARG A 73 -11.45 12.26 -8.37
N VAL A 74 -10.76 11.99 -9.48
CA VAL A 74 -9.43 12.55 -9.77
C VAL A 74 -9.46 13.24 -11.13
N LYS A 75 -8.96 14.48 -11.20
CA LYS A 75 -8.88 15.22 -12.46
C LYS A 75 -7.96 14.50 -13.45
N GLY A 76 -8.48 14.24 -14.65
CA GLY A 76 -7.72 13.68 -15.76
C GLY A 76 -6.87 14.71 -16.49
N SER A 77 -6.10 14.24 -17.46
CA SER A 77 -5.27 15.08 -18.35
C SER A 77 -6.07 15.75 -19.47
N LYS A 78 -7.21 15.18 -19.83
CA LYS A 78 -8.27 15.82 -20.62
C LYS A 78 -9.35 16.19 -19.60
N GLU A 79 -10.10 17.27 -19.80
CA GLU A 79 -10.97 17.90 -18.79
C GLU A 79 -11.98 16.98 -18.05
N GLU A 80 -12.12 15.73 -18.49
CA GLU A 80 -12.86 14.68 -17.82
C GLU A 80 -12.13 14.14 -16.58
N SER A 81 -12.90 13.98 -15.50
CA SER A 81 -12.39 13.38 -14.27
C SER A 81 -12.61 11.86 -14.26
N TYR A 82 -11.64 11.13 -13.74
CA TYR A 82 -11.77 9.70 -13.51
C TYR A 82 -12.46 9.44 -12.17
N ILE A 83 -13.27 8.38 -12.12
CA ILE A 83 -13.99 7.94 -10.92
C ILE A 83 -13.17 6.83 -10.27
N ILE A 84 -13.06 6.85 -8.95
CA ILE A 84 -12.55 5.74 -8.14
C ILE A 84 -13.66 5.35 -7.17
N GLU A 85 -14.04 4.08 -7.18
CA GLU A 85 -15.01 3.52 -6.25
C GLU A 85 -14.49 2.19 -5.68
N ILE A 86 -14.49 2.07 -4.36
CA ILE A 86 -14.21 0.84 -3.64
C ILE A 86 -15.44 0.49 -2.81
N ASN A 87 -15.94 -0.72 -2.96
CA ASN A 87 -17.04 -1.25 -2.17
C ASN A 87 -16.67 -2.63 -1.62
N THR A 88 -16.43 -2.72 -0.32
CA THR A 88 -15.99 -3.97 0.32
C THR A 88 -17.08 -5.03 0.38
N ASN A 89 -18.35 -4.63 0.44
CA ASN A 89 -19.49 -5.55 0.49
C ASN A 89 -19.70 -6.22 -0.87
N LYS A 90 -19.52 -5.45 -1.96
CA LYS A 90 -19.59 -5.95 -3.34
C LYS A 90 -18.26 -6.53 -3.84
N LYS A 91 -17.18 -6.41 -3.06
CA LYS A 91 -15.80 -6.72 -3.46
C LYS A 91 -15.45 -6.09 -4.82
N LEU A 92 -15.71 -4.80 -4.96
CA LEU A 92 -15.55 -4.05 -6.21
C LEU A 92 -14.51 -2.94 -6.05
N LEU A 93 -13.54 -2.88 -6.95
CA LEU A 93 -12.69 -1.73 -7.20
C LEU A 93 -12.92 -1.25 -8.64
N ARG A 94 -13.64 -0.13 -8.78
CA ARG A 94 -13.94 0.47 -10.08
C ARG A 94 -13.09 1.71 -10.32
N HIS A 95 -12.41 1.77 -11.47
CA HIS A 95 -11.68 2.95 -11.89
C HIS A 95 -11.47 3.04 -13.41
N ASN A 96 -11.98 4.11 -14.03
CA ASN A 96 -12.04 4.26 -15.48
C ASN A 96 -10.81 4.93 -16.12
N CYS A 97 -9.63 4.92 -15.50
CA CYS A 97 -8.45 5.47 -16.18
C CYS A 97 -7.80 4.43 -17.08
N ARG A 98 -7.29 4.88 -18.24
CA ARG A 98 -6.68 4.02 -19.26
C ARG A 98 -5.58 3.09 -18.73
N ASP A 99 -4.72 3.58 -17.82
CA ASP A 99 -3.65 2.75 -17.23
C ASP A 99 -4.24 1.62 -16.39
N PHE A 100 -5.32 1.88 -15.67
CA PHE A 100 -5.98 0.87 -14.86
C PHE A 100 -6.70 -0.16 -15.73
N GLU A 101 -7.60 0.33 -16.58
CA GLU A 101 -8.42 -0.47 -17.49
C GLU A 101 -7.57 -1.41 -18.37
N GLN A 102 -6.49 -0.90 -18.97
CA GLN A 102 -5.75 -1.68 -19.97
C GLN A 102 -4.63 -2.55 -19.39
N LYS A 103 -4.19 -2.31 -18.14
CA LYS A 103 -2.94 -2.92 -17.62
C LYS A 103 -2.97 -3.36 -16.17
N ARG A 104 -3.75 -2.71 -15.31
CA ARG A 104 -3.65 -2.92 -13.86
C ARG A 104 -4.80 -3.74 -13.29
N ALA A 105 -6.00 -3.59 -13.84
CA ALA A 105 -7.19 -4.31 -13.41
C ALA A 105 -7.00 -5.83 -13.45
N ASP A 106 -6.56 -6.39 -14.58
CA ASP A 106 -6.34 -7.83 -14.78
C ASP A 106 -5.31 -8.42 -13.79
N ASN A 107 -4.30 -7.63 -13.44
CA ASN A 107 -3.22 -8.04 -12.53
C ASN A 107 -3.52 -7.71 -11.06
N LYS A 108 -4.73 -7.20 -10.76
CA LYS A 108 -5.12 -6.70 -9.42
C LYS A 108 -4.10 -5.71 -8.82
N LYS A 109 -3.55 -4.84 -9.68
CA LYS A 109 -2.59 -3.80 -9.29
C LYS A 109 -3.22 -2.42 -9.34
N PHE A 110 -2.56 -1.47 -8.71
CA PHE A 110 -2.95 -0.06 -8.76
C PHE A 110 -2.30 0.65 -9.95
N CYS A 111 -3.02 1.63 -10.47
CA CYS A 111 -2.46 2.66 -11.33
C CYS A 111 -1.95 3.84 -10.48
N LYS A 112 -1.30 4.80 -11.12
CA LYS A 112 -0.78 6.00 -10.44
C LYS A 112 -1.84 6.78 -9.63
N HIS A 113 -3.12 6.78 -10.04
CA HIS A 113 -4.18 7.50 -9.33
C HIS A 113 -4.59 6.79 -8.03
N LEU A 114 -4.81 5.48 -8.07
CA LEU A 114 -5.11 4.68 -6.89
C LEU A 114 -3.96 4.73 -5.88
N THR A 115 -2.73 4.60 -6.37
CA THR A 115 -1.52 4.78 -5.56
C THR A 115 -1.51 6.13 -4.84
N LYS A 116 -1.74 7.23 -5.57
CA LYS A 116 -1.78 8.57 -4.97
C LYS A 116 -2.94 8.71 -3.98
N LEU A 117 -4.12 8.18 -4.29
CA LEU A 117 -5.28 8.20 -3.40
C LEU A 117 -4.96 7.56 -2.04
N PHE A 118 -4.36 6.37 -2.02
CA PHE A 118 -4.02 5.69 -0.77
C PHE A 118 -2.93 6.41 0.03
N LEU A 119 -1.98 7.07 -0.62
CA LEU A 119 -1.02 7.94 0.08
C LEU A 119 -1.71 9.17 0.70
N LEU A 120 -2.66 9.79 0.00
CA LEU A 120 -3.46 10.89 0.55
C LEU A 120 -4.33 10.43 1.73
N LEU A 121 -4.96 9.26 1.61
CA LEU A 121 -5.74 8.66 2.69
C LEU A 121 -4.85 8.36 3.89
N LYS A 122 -3.65 7.79 3.68
CA LYS A 122 -2.69 7.54 4.77
C LYS A 122 -2.38 8.82 5.55
N ASN A 123 -2.10 9.91 4.84
CA ASN A 123 -1.78 11.19 5.46
C ASN A 123 -2.97 11.80 6.23
N LYS A 124 -4.21 11.55 5.77
CA LYS A 124 -5.42 12.03 6.45
C LYS A 124 -5.84 11.15 7.61
N ASN A 125 -5.82 9.83 7.41
CA ASN A 125 -6.22 8.80 8.37
C ASN A 125 -5.64 7.44 7.95
N GLU A 126 -4.49 7.08 8.52
CA GLU A 126 -3.79 5.81 8.22
C GLU A 126 -4.66 4.59 8.48
N ASN A 127 -5.46 4.58 9.56
CA ASN A 127 -6.32 3.44 9.90
C ASN A 127 -7.38 3.15 8.82
N ILE A 128 -7.96 4.19 8.21
CA ILE A 128 -8.94 4.01 7.12
C ILE A 128 -8.25 3.49 5.86
N ALA A 129 -7.06 4.03 5.54
CA ALA A 129 -6.29 3.56 4.41
C ALA A 129 -5.92 2.08 4.56
N GLU A 130 -5.42 1.69 5.74
CA GLU A 130 -5.13 0.29 6.08
C GLU A 130 -6.36 -0.59 6.03
N PHE A 131 -7.52 -0.15 6.53
CA PHE A 131 -8.77 -0.90 6.46
C PHE A 131 -9.12 -1.28 5.01
N PHE A 132 -9.15 -0.31 4.09
CA PHE A 132 -9.51 -0.60 2.70
C PHE A 132 -8.45 -1.46 2.00
N LEU A 133 -7.16 -1.20 2.24
CA LEU A 133 -6.08 -2.03 1.69
C LEU A 133 -6.14 -3.48 2.22
N SER A 134 -6.45 -3.65 3.50
CA SER A 134 -6.60 -4.98 4.11
C SER A 134 -7.77 -5.71 3.49
N LYS A 135 -8.92 -5.04 3.31
CA LYS A 135 -10.10 -5.62 2.67
C LYS A 135 -9.84 -6.03 1.23
N LEU A 136 -9.08 -5.24 0.48
CA LEU A 136 -8.67 -5.59 -0.89
C LEU A 136 -7.72 -6.79 -0.93
N ALA A 137 -6.81 -6.89 0.05
CA ALA A 137 -5.85 -7.99 0.14
C ALA A 137 -6.51 -9.30 0.60
N GLU A 138 -7.50 -9.21 1.50
CA GLU A 138 -8.33 -10.32 1.94
C GLU A 138 -9.11 -10.91 0.75
N ASN A 139 -8.71 -12.11 0.30
CA ASN A 139 -9.32 -12.83 -0.81
C ASN A 139 -9.35 -12.01 -2.12
N ILE A 140 -8.22 -11.41 -2.49
CA ILE A 140 -8.03 -10.59 -3.70
C ILE A 140 -8.60 -11.23 -4.99
N ASP A 141 -8.56 -12.56 -5.10
CA ASP A 141 -9.08 -13.29 -6.25
C ASP A 141 -10.61 -13.16 -6.42
N ASN A 142 -11.32 -12.88 -5.31
CA ASN A 142 -12.78 -12.67 -5.30
C ASN A 142 -13.17 -11.20 -5.52
N TRP A 143 -12.21 -10.31 -5.71
CA TRP A 143 -12.47 -8.91 -5.99
C TRP A 143 -12.59 -8.65 -7.48
N ASP A 144 -13.61 -7.92 -7.89
CA ASP A 144 -13.74 -7.40 -9.24
C ASP A 144 -12.98 -6.07 -9.37
N PHE A 145 -12.03 -6.03 -10.30
CA PHE A 145 -11.27 -4.83 -10.63
C PHE A 145 -11.71 -4.44 -12.04
N THR A 146 -12.50 -3.38 -12.15
CA THR A 146 -13.20 -3.03 -13.41
C THR A 146 -13.13 -1.54 -13.72
N ALA A 147 -13.37 -1.17 -14.97
CA ALA A 147 -13.34 0.22 -15.43
C ALA A 147 -14.69 0.92 -15.25
#